data_AF-A0A962WMY1-F1
#
_entry.id   AF-A0A962WMY1-F1
#
_cell.length_a   1.000
_cell.length_b   1.000
_cell.length_c   1.000
_cell.angle_alpha   90.00
_cell.angle_beta   90.00
_cell.angle_gamma   90.00
#
_symmetry.space_group_name_H-M   'P 1'
#
loop_
_entity.id
_entity.type
_entity.pdbx_description
1 polymer ?
#
loop_
_entity_poly.entity_id
_entity_poly.type
_entity_poly.pdbx_seq_one_letter_code
_entity_poly.pdbx_strand_id
1 'polypeptide(L)'
;VGDLQFRVHASAWSGDRDGHAAALLRWTLAGRLRAFGRRAWTVDGCSEVVFDAAGRVTAHHDYWDAAGGLYARLPLIGPLMRWLARRLAAH
;
A
#
# COMPACT_ATOMS: atom_id res chain seq x y z
N VAL A 1 -9.03 -6.94 -15.20
CA VAL A 1 -8.39 -6.83 -13.87
C VAL A 1 -7.88 -8.22 -13.52
N GLY A 2 -6.60 -8.48 -13.75
CA GLY A 2 -6.04 -9.83 -13.68
C GLY A 2 -5.56 -10.17 -12.28
N ASP A 3 -6.09 -11.25 -11.70
CA ASP A 3 -5.54 -12.06 -10.60
C ASP A 3 -4.95 -11.29 -9.40
N LEU A 4 -5.48 -10.10 -9.10
CA LEU A 4 -5.07 -9.31 -7.95
C LEU A 4 -6.00 -9.65 -6.78
N GLN A 5 -5.43 -10.14 -5.69
CA GLN A 5 -6.15 -10.53 -4.48
C GLN A 5 -5.64 -9.69 -3.32
N PHE A 6 -6.54 -8.93 -2.71
CA PHE A 6 -6.27 -8.23 -1.45
C PHE A 6 -6.98 -9.00 -0.33
N ARG A 7 -6.21 -9.45 0.66
CA ARG A 7 -6.72 -10.24 1.79
C ARG A 7 -6.40 -9.53 3.09
N VAL A 8 -7.44 -9.19 3.85
CA VAL A 8 -7.31 -8.72 5.23
C VAL A 8 -7.22 -9.95 6.13
N HIS A 9 -6.20 -9.98 6.99
CA HIS A 9 -5.97 -11.07 7.94
C HIS A 9 -6.46 -10.73 9.35
N ALA A 10 -6.37 -9.46 9.71
CA ALA A 10 -6.79 -8.97 11.00
C ALA A 10 -7.12 -7.48 10.90
N SER A 11 -8.02 -7.05 11.77
CA SER A 11 -8.30 -5.64 12.00
C SER A 11 -8.37 -5.35 13.48
N ALA A 12 -7.86 -4.20 13.90
CA ALA A 12 -8.05 -3.65 15.23
C ALA A 12 -8.66 -2.25 15.11
N TRP A 13 -9.54 -1.91 16.04
CA TRP A 13 -10.24 -0.63 16.09
C TRP A 13 -9.97 0.03 17.44
N SER A 14 -9.75 1.33 17.40
CA SER A 14 -9.66 2.18 18.58
C SER A 14 -10.55 3.40 18.37
N GLY A 15 -11.25 3.83 19.41
CA GLY A 15 -12.07 5.04 19.40
C GLY A 15 -11.99 5.75 20.73
N ASP A 16 -12.10 7.07 20.69
CA ASP A 16 -12.23 7.90 21.89
C ASP A 16 -13.70 8.25 22.19
N ARG A 17 -13.91 9.00 23.28
CA ARG A 17 -15.27 9.42 23.70
C ARG A 17 -15.85 10.53 22.84
N ASP A 18 -15.00 11.25 22.10
CA ASP A 18 -15.37 12.37 21.26
C ASP A 18 -15.75 11.92 19.83
N GLY A 19 -15.68 10.60 19.58
CA GLY A 19 -16.10 9.96 18.34
C GLY A 19 -14.98 9.83 17.30
N HIS A 20 -13.75 10.23 17.61
CA HIS A 20 -12.62 9.96 16.73
C HIS A 20 -12.25 8.49 16.82
N ALA A 21 -11.83 7.93 15.69
CA ALA A 21 -11.44 6.53 15.63
C ALA A 21 -10.24 6.31 14.72
N ALA A 22 -9.56 5.19 14.97
CA ALA A 22 -8.55 4.65 14.09
C ALA A 22 -8.77 3.15 13.90
N ALA A 23 -8.53 2.67 12.69
CA ALA A 23 -8.53 1.25 12.36
C ALA A 23 -7.16 0.85 11.80
N LEU A 24 -6.61 -0.22 12.34
CA LEU A 24 -5.44 -0.90 11.78
C LEU A 24 -5.90 -2.14 11.04
N LEU A 25 -5.46 -2.32 9.80
CA LEU A 25 -5.75 -3.50 8.99
C LEU A 25 -4.43 -4.17 8.61
N ARG A 26 -4.21 -5.42 9.04
CA ARG A 26 -3.10 -6.22 8.54
C ARG A 26 -3.55 -7.02 7.33
N TRP A 27 -2.82 -6.93 6.23
CA TRP A 27 -3.24 -7.49 4.95
C TRP A 27 -2.08 -8.08 4.14
N THR A 28 -2.44 -8.87 3.14
CA THR A 28 -1.56 -9.30 2.04
C THR A 28 -2.21 -8.93 0.71
N LEU A 29 -1.43 -8.32 -0.17
CA LEU A 29 -1.77 -8.08 -1.57
C LEU A 29 -0.96 -9.06 -2.43
N ALA A 30 -1.64 -9.90 -3.21
CA ALA A 30 -1.02 -10.89 -4.06
C ALA A 30 -1.54 -10.78 -5.49
N GLY A 31 -0.72 -11.19 -6.46
CA GLY A 31 -1.17 -11.36 -7.84
C GLY A 31 -0.06 -11.55 -8.85
N ARG A 32 -0.42 -11.47 -10.13
CA ARG A 32 0.50 -11.64 -11.26
C ARG A 32 0.63 -10.34 -12.04
N LEU A 33 1.70 -9.59 -11.78
CA LEU A 33 1.92 -8.29 -12.43
C LEU A 33 2.65 -8.47 -13.77
N ARG A 34 2.14 -7.80 -14.83
CA ARG A 34 2.79 -7.79 -16.15
C ARG A 34 4.22 -7.22 -16.09
N ALA A 35 4.45 -6.22 -15.24
CA ALA A 35 5.76 -5.62 -15.01
C ALA A 35 6.81 -6.62 -14.46
N PHE A 36 6.37 -7.76 -13.91
CA PHE A 36 7.24 -8.85 -13.41
C PHE A 36 7.22 -10.09 -14.31
N GLY A 37 6.96 -9.92 -15.61
CA GLY A 37 6.85 -11.05 -16.53
C GLY A 37 5.71 -12.02 -16.15
N ARG A 38 4.64 -11.49 -15.52
CA ARG A 38 3.51 -12.28 -14.98
C ARG A 38 3.92 -13.30 -13.91
N ARG A 39 5.05 -13.11 -13.24
CA ARG A 39 5.43 -13.93 -12.07
C ARG A 39 4.50 -13.63 -10.89
N ALA A 40 4.26 -14.64 -10.06
CA ALA A 40 3.55 -14.45 -8.80
C ALA A 40 4.31 -13.46 -7.92
N TRP A 41 3.57 -12.52 -7.35
CA TRP A 41 4.07 -11.45 -6.52
C TRP A 41 3.12 -11.29 -5.34
N THR A 42 3.70 -11.03 -4.18
CA THR A 42 2.99 -10.85 -2.91
C THR A 42 3.69 -9.75 -2.13
N VAL A 43 2.90 -8.91 -1.47
CA VAL A 43 3.34 -7.89 -0.52
C VAL A 43 2.46 -7.97 0.72
N ASP A 44 3.11 -7.98 1.87
CA ASP A 44 2.46 -7.88 3.16
C ASP A 44 2.49 -6.42 3.63
N GLY A 45 1.44 -6.03 4.32
CA GLY A 45 1.33 -4.66 4.82
C GLY A 45 0.32 -4.49 5.93
N CYS A 46 0.24 -3.24 6.37
CA CYS A 46 -0.68 -2.73 7.35
C CYS A 46 -1.18 -1.36 6.89
N SER A 47 -2.48 -1.13 6.98
CA SER A 47 -3.08 0.19 6.74
C SER A 47 -3.60 0.74 8.06
N GLU A 48 -3.33 2.01 8.33
CA GLU A 48 -3.98 2.79 9.36
C GLU A 48 -4.97 3.76 8.71
N VAL A 49 -6.23 3.69 9.12
CA VAL A 49 -7.30 4.57 8.66
C VAL A 49 -7.79 5.39 9.86
N VAL A 50 -7.73 6.71 9.76
CA VAL A 50 -8.20 7.64 10.81
C VAL A 50 -9.53 8.24 10.40
N PHE A 51 -10.45 8.33 11.35
CA PHE A 51 -11.80 8.84 11.17
C PHE A 51 -12.05 10.05 12.09
N ASP A 52 -12.75 11.05 11.56
CA ASP A 52 -13.31 12.13 12.38
C ASP A 52 -14.56 11.68 13.16
N ALA A 53 -15.05 12.55 14.04
CA ALA A 53 -16.27 12.33 14.81
C ALA A 53 -17.54 12.13 13.95
N ALA A 54 -17.51 12.48 12.66
CA ALA A 54 -18.59 12.22 11.72
C ALA A 54 -18.41 10.87 10.97
N GLY A 55 -17.40 10.08 11.34
CA GLY A 55 -17.07 8.79 10.72
C GLY A 55 -16.44 8.92 9.34
N ARG A 56 -15.97 10.11 8.94
CA ARG A 56 -15.31 10.33 7.65
C ARG A 56 -13.83 10.03 7.77
N VAL A 57 -13.27 9.39 6.76
CA VAL A 57 -11.82 9.15 6.67
C VAL A 57 -11.10 10.50 6.52
N THR A 58 -10.23 10.83 7.47
CA THR A 58 -9.40 12.04 7.45
C THR A 58 -7.95 11.76 7.09
N ALA A 59 -7.47 10.54 7.36
CA ALA A 59 -6.14 10.10 6.96
C ALA A 59 -6.11 8.61 6.64
N HIS A 60 -5.18 8.23 5.77
CA HIS A 60 -4.90 6.85 5.41
C HIS A 60 -3.40 6.67 5.23
N HIS A 61 -2.78 5.84 6.07
CA HIS A 61 -1.35 5.54 6.05
C HIS A 61 -1.13 4.07 5.73
N ASP A 62 -0.39 3.79 4.65
CA ASP A 62 -0.05 2.43 4.24
C ASP A 62 1.40 2.09 4.56
N TYR A 63 1.61 1.16 5.49
CA TYR A 63 2.89 0.59 5.85
C TYR A 63 3.02 -0.79 5.21
N TRP A 64 3.86 -0.93 4.19
CA TRP A 64 3.98 -2.19 3.47
C TRP A 64 5.45 -2.58 3.29
N ASP A 65 5.74 -3.87 3.44
CA ASP A 65 7.09 -4.39 3.19
C ASP A 65 7.32 -4.56 1.70
N ALA A 66 7.98 -3.57 1.15
CA ALA A 66 8.39 -3.54 -0.23
C ALA A 66 9.69 -4.32 -0.52
N ALA A 67 10.47 -4.61 0.53
CA ALA A 67 11.84 -5.05 0.47
C ALA A 67 11.97 -6.54 0.15
N GLY A 68 10.99 -7.37 0.53
CA GLY A 68 10.99 -8.82 0.27
C GLY A 68 10.94 -9.23 -1.21
N GLY A 69 10.67 -8.30 -2.14
CA GLY A 69 10.91 -8.56 -3.55
C GLY A 69 10.13 -7.72 -4.57
N LEU A 70 9.48 -6.63 -4.18
CA LEU A 70 8.98 -5.66 -5.16
C LEU A 70 10.14 -4.78 -5.66
N TYR A 71 10.93 -4.20 -4.74
CA TYR A 71 12.06 -3.34 -5.10
C TYR A 71 13.20 -4.13 -5.76
N ALA A 72 13.55 -5.30 -5.25
CA ALA A 72 14.64 -6.12 -5.80
C ALA A 72 14.33 -6.72 -7.18
N ARG A 73 13.04 -6.90 -7.53
CA ARG A 73 12.60 -7.46 -8.83
C ARG A 73 12.06 -6.43 -9.81
N LEU A 74 12.11 -5.14 -9.47
CA LEU A 74 11.96 -4.09 -10.47
C LEU A 74 13.34 -3.80 -11.06
N PRO A 75 13.73 -4.41 -12.20
CA PRO A 75 15.02 -4.13 -12.85
C PRO A 75 15.17 -2.67 -13.29
N LEU A 76 14.12 -1.85 -13.13
CA LEU A 76 13.98 -0.52 -13.67
C LEU A 76 13.65 0.56 -12.62
N ILE A 77 13.60 0.30 -11.30
CA ILE A 77 13.31 1.38 -10.32
C ILE A 77 14.36 2.49 -10.41
N GLY A 78 15.64 2.17 -10.47
CA GLY A 78 16.69 3.19 -10.59
C GLY A 78 16.47 4.08 -11.83
N PRO A 79 16.39 3.50 -13.04
CA PRO A 79 16.08 4.25 -14.26
C PRO A 79 14.73 5.00 -14.23
N LEU A 80 13.67 4.41 -13.70
CA LEU A 80 12.32 4.97 -13.62
C LEU A 80 12.25 6.16 -12.65
N MET A 81 12.86 6.05 -11.46
CA MET A 81 12.95 7.15 -10.50
C MET A 81 13.79 8.29 -11.07
N ARG A 82 14.90 7.99 -11.76
CA ARG A 82 15.69 9.00 -12.49
C ARG A 82 14.91 9.66 -13.62
N TRP A 83 14.00 8.95 -14.27
CA TRP A 83 13.13 9.52 -15.30
C TRP A 83 12.04 10.41 -14.69
N LEU A 84 11.39 9.95 -13.61
CA LEU A 84 10.34 10.70 -12.92
C LEU A 84 10.88 11.98 -12.29
N ALA A 85 12.04 11.92 -11.63
CA ALA A 85 12.72 13.08 -11.06
C ALA A 85 13.06 14.14 -12.12
N ARG A 86 13.54 13.71 -13.30
CA ARG A 86 13.80 14.62 -14.43
C ARG A 86 12.53 15.28 -14.95
N ARG A 87 11.40 14.56 -14.94
CA ARG A 87 10.12 15.08 -15.41
C ARG A 87 9.49 16.08 -14.43
N LEU A 88 9.69 15.86 -13.13
CA LEU A 88 9.23 16.75 -12.06
C LEU A 88 10.13 17.99 -11.90
N ALA A 89 11.41 17.91 -12.23
CA ALA A 89 12.32 19.07 -12.22
C ALA A 89 12.19 19.98 -13.46
N ALA A 90 11.45 19.54 -14.48
CA ALA A 90 11.21 20.29 -15.71
C ALA A 90 9.86 21.05 -15.71
N HIS A 91 9.17 21.07 -14.56
CA HIS A 91 7.95 21.83 -14.27
C HIS A 91 8.13 22.59 -12.97
#